data_AF-A0A5N4AC52-F1
#
_entry.id   AF-A0A5N4AC52-F1
#
_cell.length_a   1.000
_cell.length_b   1.000
_cell.length_c   1.000
_cell.angle_alpha   90.00
_cell.angle_beta   90.00
_cell.angle_gamma   90.00
#
_symmetry.space_group_name_H-M   'P 1'
#
loop_
_entity.id
_entity.type
_entity.pdbx_description
1 polymer ?
#
loop_
_entity_poly.entity_id
_entity_poly.type
_entity_poly.pdbx_seq_one_letter_code
_entity_poly.pdbx_strand_id
1 'polypeptide(L)'
;MASDIFSSEKAKKLLQGKFIYFFGDSNTRAIYKDLLWLLEDGRLIPDDRLKRKNEESHANDIRTSNGKLHNGCDYDERREYLESCIIKFQFITKLYHPALVAKINNLSIQPDVIVINSCVWDLTRWGSTDSVEQFKSNVHDTFKLFNTLLPSTRIIWIATLPPAFKSKGGFLTKDIEFMRNMLPWHIAYANQYVANIAKSFSIDYLDMHYYCKFLLNYHTRDGIHWEPPAVRYMTNLLLTHICLSWNQTLPGVISLDSKFFLKSQFINPQSQKKPQPFRNISNNRNNFKAARNTKNKRKRKNVHIQGMYSF
;
A
#
# COMPACT_ATOMS: atom_id res chain seq x y z
N MET A 1 -7.01 5.75 20.91
CA MET A 1 -5.57 5.57 21.21
C MET A 1 -4.82 6.70 20.54
N ALA A 2 -4.00 7.44 21.28
CA ALA A 2 -3.09 8.39 20.66
C ALA A 2 -1.90 7.62 20.05
N SER A 3 -1.41 8.02 18.87
CA SER A 3 -0.26 7.36 18.25
C SER A 3 1.03 7.88 18.89
N ASP A 4 1.87 6.97 19.38
CA ASP A 4 3.24 7.30 19.73
C ASP A 4 4.15 7.28 18.51
N ILE A 5 5.22 8.05 18.57
CA ILE A 5 6.20 8.17 17.51
C ILE A 5 7.41 7.30 17.84
N PHE A 6 7.72 6.39 16.92
CA PHE A 6 8.87 5.51 17.05
C PHE A 6 10.06 6.06 16.28
N SER A 7 11.23 6.11 16.95
CA SER A 7 12.52 6.21 16.26
C SER A 7 12.90 4.84 15.69
N SER A 8 13.86 4.82 14.75
CA SER A 8 14.44 3.57 14.23
C SER A 8 14.89 2.65 15.37
N GLU A 9 15.63 3.18 16.36
CA GLU A 9 16.13 2.42 17.50
C GLU A 9 15.00 1.81 18.34
N LYS A 10 13.96 2.59 18.67
CA LYS A 10 12.82 2.09 19.47
C LYS A 10 12.01 1.05 18.69
N ALA A 11 11.81 1.24 17.38
CA ALA A 11 11.14 0.28 16.53
C ALA A 11 11.95 -1.03 16.41
N LYS A 12 13.27 -0.93 16.18
CA LYS A 12 14.19 -2.08 16.14
C LYS A 12 14.17 -2.87 17.44
N LYS A 13 14.24 -2.17 18.59
CA LYS A 13 14.16 -2.80 19.91
C LYS A 13 12.83 -3.51 20.14
N LEU A 14 11.71 -2.87 19.78
CA LEU A 14 10.38 -3.46 19.92
C LEU A 14 10.24 -4.76 19.12
N LEU A 15 10.73 -4.77 17.88
CA LEU A 15 10.55 -5.88 16.94
C LEU A 15 11.68 -6.91 16.98
N GLN A 16 12.71 -6.72 17.81
CA GLN A 16 13.88 -7.61 17.83
C GLN A 16 13.47 -9.06 18.10
N GLY A 17 13.91 -9.97 17.22
CA GLY A 17 13.60 -11.40 17.30
C GLY A 17 12.14 -11.76 17.01
N LYS A 18 11.35 -10.82 16.46
CA LYS A 18 9.93 -11.03 16.15
C LYS A 18 9.71 -11.39 14.69
N PHE A 19 8.66 -12.17 14.44
CA PHE A 19 8.14 -12.47 13.12
C PHE A 19 6.78 -11.80 12.91
N ILE A 20 6.73 -10.83 12.00
CA ILE A 20 5.50 -10.17 11.55
C ILE A 20 5.19 -10.57 10.09
N TYR A 21 3.94 -10.93 9.81
CA TYR A 21 3.49 -11.25 8.46
C TYR A 21 2.30 -10.37 8.04
N PHE A 22 2.51 -9.54 7.03
CA PHE A 22 1.49 -8.71 6.41
C PHE A 22 0.78 -9.44 5.28
N PHE A 23 -0.55 -9.44 5.29
CA PHE A 23 -1.41 -9.81 4.18
C PHE A 23 -2.29 -8.64 3.78
N GLY A 24 -2.21 -8.19 2.54
CA GLY A 24 -3.21 -7.25 2.05
C GLY A 24 -2.91 -6.62 0.73
N ASP A 25 -3.43 -5.41 0.55
CA ASP A 25 -3.37 -4.70 -0.71
C ASP A 25 -2.17 -3.73 -0.79
N SER A 26 -2.24 -2.77 -1.71
CA SER A 26 -1.21 -1.76 -1.91
C SER A 26 -1.06 -0.78 -0.76
N ASN A 27 -2.10 -0.54 0.04
CA ASN A 27 -2.01 0.28 1.24
C ASN A 27 -1.33 -0.51 2.38
N THR A 28 -1.64 -1.80 2.53
CA THR A 28 -0.88 -2.69 3.43
C THR A 28 0.59 -2.76 3.02
N ARG A 29 0.89 -2.87 1.71
CA ARG A 29 2.26 -2.81 1.20
C ARG A 29 2.95 -1.49 1.53
N ALA A 30 2.23 -0.36 1.48
CA ALA A 30 2.79 0.94 1.82
C ALA A 30 3.23 1.00 3.30
N ILE A 31 2.41 0.48 4.22
CA ILE A 31 2.75 0.37 5.64
C ILE A 31 3.97 -0.55 5.84
N TYR A 32 3.99 -1.71 5.17
CA TYR A 32 5.15 -2.62 5.19
C TYR A 32 6.44 -1.91 4.73
N LYS A 33 6.38 -1.20 3.59
CA LYS A 33 7.55 -0.48 3.04
C LYS A 33 8.02 0.64 3.95
N ASP A 34 7.11 1.42 4.52
CA ASP A 34 7.48 2.48 5.46
C ASP A 34 8.03 1.90 6.77
N LEU A 35 7.50 0.78 7.27
CA LEU A 35 8.07 0.09 8.44
C LEU A 35 9.52 -0.31 8.20
N LEU A 36 9.83 -0.96 7.06
CA LEU A 36 11.21 -1.32 6.74
C LEU A 36 12.10 -0.09 6.59
N TRP A 37 11.59 0.98 5.98
CA TRP A 37 12.34 2.23 5.86
C TRP A 37 12.59 2.89 7.23
N LEU A 38 11.63 2.83 8.16
CA LEU A 38 11.80 3.28 9.53
C LEU A 38 12.88 2.47 10.26
N LEU A 39 12.91 1.15 10.07
CA LEU A 39 13.93 0.30 10.67
C LEU A 39 15.32 0.64 10.11
N GLU A 40 15.47 0.75 8.79
CA GLU A 40 16.79 0.88 8.16
C GLU A 40 17.34 2.31 8.11
N ASP A 41 16.51 3.29 7.80
CA ASP A 41 16.92 4.68 7.59
C ASP A 41 16.40 5.62 8.69
N GLY A 42 15.24 5.32 9.27
CA GLY A 42 14.63 6.11 10.34
C GLY A 42 13.93 7.39 9.90
N ARG A 43 14.37 8.02 8.80
CA ARG A 43 13.71 9.23 8.25
C ARG A 43 12.40 8.86 7.56
N LEU A 44 11.67 9.88 7.11
CA LEU A 44 10.46 9.68 6.32
C LEU A 44 10.82 9.04 4.96
N ILE A 45 10.05 8.05 4.53
CA ILE A 45 10.28 7.39 3.24
C ILE A 45 10.06 8.37 2.07
N PRO A 46 10.97 8.41 1.06
CA PRO A 46 10.75 9.18 -0.15
C PRO A 46 9.52 8.71 -0.92
N ASP A 47 8.77 9.66 -1.50
CA ASP A 47 7.52 9.38 -2.23
C ASP A 47 7.73 8.42 -3.42
N ASP A 48 8.82 8.59 -4.18
CA ASP A 48 9.16 7.71 -5.31
C ASP A 48 9.49 6.28 -4.87
N ARG A 49 10.07 6.12 -3.68
CA ARG A 49 10.34 4.82 -3.10
C ARG A 49 9.08 4.17 -2.61
N LEU A 50 8.22 4.89 -1.89
CA LEU A 50 6.95 4.35 -1.40
C LEU A 50 6.05 3.87 -2.56
N LYS A 51 5.93 4.68 -3.62
CA LYS A 51 5.10 4.40 -4.79
C LYS A 51 5.64 3.33 -5.73
N ARG A 52 6.93 2.99 -5.63
CA ARG A 52 7.55 1.96 -6.47
C ARG A 52 6.81 0.63 -6.31
N LYS A 53 6.63 -0.05 -7.43
CA LYS A 53 5.99 -1.37 -7.52
C LYS A 53 6.89 -2.28 -8.34
N ASN A 54 6.84 -3.58 -8.05
CA ASN A 54 7.55 -4.60 -8.82
C ASN A 54 9.08 -4.44 -8.80
N GLU A 55 9.63 -3.72 -7.81
CA GLU A 55 11.05 -3.71 -7.51
C GLU A 55 11.49 -5.05 -6.90
N GLU A 56 12.70 -5.50 -7.26
CA GLU A 56 13.33 -6.71 -6.73
C GLU A 56 13.62 -6.61 -5.23
N SER A 57 13.90 -5.40 -4.74
CA SER A 57 14.19 -5.13 -3.33
C SER A 57 13.80 -3.70 -2.91
N HIS A 58 13.49 -3.55 -1.62
CA HIS A 58 13.19 -2.32 -0.90
C HIS A 58 13.69 -2.43 0.55
N ALA A 59 14.55 -1.49 0.98
CA ALA A 59 15.07 -1.44 2.36
C ALA A 59 15.57 -2.82 2.87
N ASN A 60 16.46 -3.45 2.10
CA ASN A 60 17.04 -4.78 2.38
C ASN A 60 16.04 -5.96 2.37
N ASP A 61 14.78 -5.73 1.97
CA ASP A 61 13.91 -6.86 1.62
C ASP A 61 14.32 -7.52 0.30
N ILE A 62 13.83 -8.74 0.10
CA ILE A 62 13.86 -9.45 -1.17
C ILE A 62 12.45 -9.77 -1.61
N ARG A 63 12.18 -9.64 -2.90
CA ARG A 63 10.96 -10.16 -3.50
C ARG A 63 11.14 -11.64 -3.84
N THR A 64 10.25 -12.50 -3.34
CA THR A 64 10.32 -13.97 -3.52
C THR A 64 9.34 -14.49 -4.58
N SER A 65 8.43 -13.65 -5.05
CA SER A 65 7.50 -13.93 -6.14
C SER A 65 8.05 -13.44 -7.49
N ASN A 66 7.81 -14.21 -8.55
CA ASN A 66 8.12 -13.81 -9.94
C ASN A 66 6.92 -13.18 -10.68
N GLY A 67 5.84 -12.84 -9.95
CA GLY A 67 4.62 -12.28 -10.55
C GLY A 67 4.89 -10.95 -11.26
N LYS A 68 4.28 -10.75 -12.43
CA LYS A 68 4.36 -9.45 -13.12
C LYS A 68 3.34 -8.48 -12.52
N LEU A 69 3.57 -7.18 -12.66
CA LEU A 69 2.58 -6.19 -12.25
C LEU A 69 1.35 -6.24 -13.17
N HIS A 70 0.19 -6.57 -12.61
CA HIS A 70 -1.11 -6.47 -13.28
C HIS A 70 -2.20 -6.25 -12.23
N ASN A 71 -3.42 -5.96 -12.68
CA ASN A 71 -4.58 -5.73 -11.81
C ASN A 71 -5.48 -6.97 -11.71
N GLY A 72 -4.92 -8.17 -11.87
CA GLY A 72 -5.67 -9.43 -11.89
C GLY A 72 -5.94 -9.97 -10.48
N CYS A 73 -6.86 -10.93 -10.36
CA CYS A 73 -7.15 -11.60 -9.09
C CYS A 73 -5.99 -12.51 -8.64
N ASP A 74 -5.14 -12.91 -9.57
CA ASP A 74 -3.98 -13.79 -9.44
C ASP A 74 -2.66 -13.02 -9.27
N TYR A 75 -2.71 -11.72 -8.96
CA TYR A 75 -1.49 -10.94 -8.74
C TYR A 75 -0.70 -11.49 -7.53
N ASP A 76 0.53 -11.93 -7.80
CA ASP A 76 1.44 -12.50 -6.81
C ASP A 76 2.59 -11.55 -6.52
N GLU A 77 2.58 -10.98 -5.31
CA GLU A 77 3.71 -10.27 -4.73
C GLU A 77 3.97 -10.80 -3.33
N ARG A 78 5.15 -11.40 -3.16
CA ARG A 78 5.65 -11.90 -1.88
C ARG A 78 7.01 -11.31 -1.61
N ARG A 79 7.22 -10.82 -0.40
CA ARG A 79 8.46 -10.13 0.02
C ARG A 79 8.87 -10.59 1.40
N GLU A 80 10.18 -10.66 1.63
CA GLU A 80 10.76 -11.09 2.90
C GLU A 80 11.92 -10.17 3.29
N TYR A 81 11.87 -9.67 4.52
CA TYR A 81 12.95 -8.95 5.19
C TYR A 81 13.44 -9.81 6.35
N LEU A 82 14.71 -10.20 6.32
CA LEU A 82 15.31 -11.23 7.18
C LEU A 82 16.55 -10.70 7.90
N GLU A 83 16.35 -9.73 8.79
CA GLU A 83 17.41 -9.08 9.57
C GLU A 83 17.27 -9.46 11.05
N SER A 84 17.46 -8.51 11.98
CA SER A 84 17.19 -8.68 13.42
C SER A 84 15.74 -9.07 13.77
N CYS A 85 14.83 -8.96 12.81
CA CYS A 85 13.46 -9.43 12.87
C CYS A 85 13.04 -9.96 11.49
N ILE A 86 12.01 -10.79 11.45
CA ILE A 86 11.44 -11.34 10.22
C ILE A 86 10.19 -10.54 9.90
N ILE A 87 10.16 -9.88 8.74
CA ILE A 87 8.97 -9.17 8.28
C ILE A 87 8.64 -9.61 6.85
N LYS A 88 7.50 -10.27 6.70
CA LYS A 88 7.03 -10.76 5.40
C LYS A 88 5.80 -9.98 4.94
N PHE A 89 5.65 -9.86 3.63
CA PHE A 89 4.47 -9.30 2.99
C PHE A 89 3.97 -10.24 1.89
N GLN A 90 2.66 -10.45 1.83
CA GLN A 90 2.00 -11.12 0.73
C GLN A 90 0.79 -10.30 0.27
N PHE A 91 0.77 -9.96 -1.02
CA PHE A 91 -0.39 -9.34 -1.62
C PHE A 91 -1.53 -10.35 -1.68
N ILE A 92 -2.72 -9.95 -1.23
CA ILE A 92 -3.94 -10.75 -1.36
C ILE A 92 -5.04 -9.92 -2.01
N THR A 93 -5.85 -10.59 -2.82
CA THR A 93 -7.00 -10.00 -3.51
C THR A 93 -8.33 -10.53 -2.99
N LYS A 94 -8.28 -11.55 -2.13
CA LYS A 94 -9.45 -12.23 -1.56
C LYS A 94 -9.12 -12.91 -0.23
N LEU A 95 -9.98 -12.73 0.76
CA LEU A 95 -9.95 -13.54 1.99
C LEU A 95 -10.44 -14.96 1.72
N TYR A 96 -10.00 -15.89 2.56
CA TYR A 96 -10.37 -17.30 2.45
C TYR A 96 -10.18 -17.92 1.05
N HIS A 97 -9.27 -17.34 0.25
CA HIS A 97 -8.89 -17.89 -1.04
C HIS A 97 -8.05 -19.16 -0.85
N PRO A 98 -8.14 -20.17 -1.73
CA PRO A 98 -7.36 -21.41 -1.59
C PRO A 98 -5.86 -21.18 -1.37
N ALA A 99 -5.28 -20.17 -2.04
CA ALA A 99 -3.87 -19.80 -1.86
C ALA A 99 -3.55 -19.27 -0.45
N LEU A 100 -4.44 -18.47 0.15
CA LEU A 100 -4.26 -17.98 1.51
C LEU A 100 -4.45 -19.11 2.52
N VAL A 101 -5.51 -19.92 2.35
CA VAL A 101 -5.75 -21.09 3.22
C VAL A 101 -4.57 -22.05 3.20
N ALA A 102 -4.06 -22.39 2.01
CA ALA A 102 -2.88 -23.24 1.87
C ALA A 102 -1.64 -22.59 2.49
N LYS A 103 -1.47 -21.26 2.38
CA LYS A 103 -0.36 -20.55 3.01
C LYS A 103 -0.38 -20.72 4.53
N ILE A 104 -1.54 -20.49 5.15
CA ILE A 104 -1.70 -20.57 6.61
C ILE A 104 -1.52 -21.99 7.13
N ASN A 105 -2.07 -22.99 6.43
CA ASN A 105 -1.90 -24.41 6.79
C ASN A 105 -0.43 -24.88 6.73
N ASN A 106 0.38 -24.28 5.85
CA ASN A 106 1.75 -24.71 5.61
C ASN A 106 2.80 -23.74 6.18
N LEU A 107 2.45 -22.96 7.20
CA LEU A 107 3.44 -22.13 7.90
C LEU A 107 4.41 -23.03 8.66
N SER A 108 5.70 -22.97 8.32
CA SER A 108 6.75 -23.69 9.04
C SER A 108 7.00 -23.11 10.43
N ILE A 109 6.82 -21.80 10.58
CA ILE A 109 6.96 -21.05 11.83
C ILE A 109 5.74 -20.14 11.94
N GLN A 110 5.07 -20.14 13.10
CA GLN A 110 3.97 -19.22 13.36
C GLN A 110 4.53 -17.79 13.56
N PRO A 111 3.99 -16.78 12.89
CA PRO A 111 4.32 -15.38 13.19
C PRO A 111 3.96 -15.02 14.64
N ASP A 112 4.72 -14.10 15.25
CA ASP A 112 4.27 -13.43 16.47
C ASP A 112 3.03 -12.56 16.18
N VAL A 113 3.01 -11.94 14.99
CA VAL A 113 1.94 -11.03 14.56
C VAL A 113 1.57 -11.28 13.11
N ILE A 114 0.27 -11.38 12.82
CA ILE A 114 -0.27 -11.23 11.48
C ILE A 114 -0.99 -9.90 11.39
N VAL A 115 -0.64 -9.10 10.38
CA VAL A 115 -1.36 -7.85 10.04
C VAL A 115 -2.14 -8.09 8.76
N ILE A 116 -3.47 -7.93 8.79
CA ILE A 116 -4.32 -8.29 7.65
C ILE A 116 -5.34 -7.21 7.26
N ASN A 117 -5.52 -7.03 5.95
CA ASN A 117 -6.63 -6.31 5.32
C ASN A 117 -6.86 -6.83 3.90
N SER A 118 -8.11 -6.91 3.42
CA SER A 118 -8.39 -7.29 2.02
C SER A 118 -9.64 -6.60 1.43
N CYS A 119 -10.25 -5.68 2.18
CA CYS A 119 -11.62 -5.21 1.94
C CYS A 119 -11.85 -4.66 0.52
N VAL A 120 -11.00 -3.76 0.03
CA VAL A 120 -11.22 -3.11 -1.26
C VAL A 120 -11.27 -4.15 -2.38
N TRP A 121 -10.28 -5.05 -2.44
CA TRP A 121 -10.19 -6.03 -3.52
C TRP A 121 -11.27 -7.10 -3.42
N ASP A 122 -11.61 -7.58 -2.22
CA ASP A 122 -12.70 -8.54 -2.03
C ASP A 122 -14.04 -7.96 -2.53
N LEU A 123 -14.34 -6.71 -2.18
CA LEU A 123 -15.60 -6.06 -2.54
C LEU A 123 -15.68 -5.73 -4.03
N THR A 124 -14.57 -5.34 -4.66
CA THR A 124 -14.64 -4.72 -5.99
C THR A 124 -14.11 -5.59 -7.13
N ARG A 125 -13.21 -6.53 -6.88
CA ARG A 125 -12.48 -7.20 -7.97
C ARG A 125 -13.15 -8.49 -8.47
N TRP A 126 -13.92 -9.17 -7.62
CA TRP A 126 -14.43 -10.50 -7.91
C TRP A 126 -15.81 -10.54 -8.58
N GLY A 127 -16.41 -9.37 -8.85
CA GLY A 127 -17.49 -9.21 -9.82
C GLY A 127 -18.83 -9.91 -9.54
N SER A 128 -19.02 -10.49 -8.34
CA SER A 128 -20.29 -11.12 -7.97
C SER A 128 -21.31 -10.09 -7.48
N THR A 129 -22.59 -10.30 -7.80
CA THR A 129 -23.73 -9.56 -7.22
C THR A 129 -23.74 -9.64 -5.69
N ASP A 130 -23.22 -10.75 -5.15
CA ASP A 130 -23.19 -11.04 -3.71
C ASP A 130 -21.82 -10.77 -3.08
N SER A 131 -20.99 -9.91 -3.70
CA SER A 131 -19.62 -9.60 -3.24
C SER A 131 -19.53 -9.20 -1.77
N VAL A 132 -20.53 -8.48 -1.25
CA VAL A 132 -20.60 -8.10 0.18
C VAL A 132 -20.84 -9.31 1.08
N GLU A 133 -21.79 -10.19 0.74
CA GLU A 133 -22.08 -11.38 1.56
C GLU A 133 -20.95 -12.41 1.48
N GLN A 134 -20.34 -12.56 0.29
CA GLN A 134 -19.12 -13.36 0.14
C GLN A 134 -17.98 -12.79 1.00
N PHE A 135 -17.76 -11.48 1.01
CA PHE A 135 -16.76 -10.86 1.85
C PHE A 135 -17.01 -11.15 3.34
N LYS A 136 -18.26 -11.01 3.81
CA LYS A 136 -18.65 -11.33 5.18
C LYS A 136 -18.34 -12.80 5.55
N SER A 137 -18.72 -13.75 4.69
CA SER A 137 -18.39 -15.17 4.88
C SER A 137 -16.88 -15.40 4.93
N ASN A 138 -16.13 -14.82 3.98
CA ASN A 138 -14.68 -15.00 3.92
C ASN A 138 -13.96 -14.41 5.14
N VAL A 139 -14.45 -13.29 5.70
CA VAL A 139 -13.94 -12.73 6.96
C VAL A 139 -14.14 -13.73 8.08
N HIS A 140 -15.38 -14.21 8.25
CA HIS A 140 -15.71 -15.17 9.30
C HIS A 140 -14.86 -16.45 9.19
N ASP A 141 -14.75 -17.02 8.00
CA ASP A 141 -14.01 -18.26 7.78
C ASP A 141 -12.50 -18.08 7.92
N THR A 142 -11.96 -16.93 7.51
CA THR A 142 -10.55 -16.58 7.75
C THR A 142 -10.26 -16.41 9.23
N PHE A 143 -11.16 -15.78 10.00
CA PHE A 143 -10.98 -15.60 11.44
C PHE A 143 -11.06 -16.95 12.18
N LYS A 144 -12.00 -17.81 11.79
CA LYS A 144 -12.07 -19.19 12.28
C LYS A 144 -10.79 -19.96 11.97
N LEU A 145 -10.28 -19.86 10.74
CA LEU A 145 -9.01 -20.50 10.33
C LEU A 145 -7.85 -20.04 11.22
N PHE A 146 -7.71 -18.73 11.46
CA PHE A 146 -6.65 -18.20 12.32
C PHE A 146 -6.78 -18.68 13.76
N ASN A 147 -7.97 -18.63 14.35
CA ASN A 147 -8.17 -19.09 15.73
C ASN A 147 -7.87 -20.58 15.89
N THR A 148 -8.15 -21.39 14.85
CA THR A 148 -7.87 -22.83 14.88
C THR A 148 -6.39 -23.14 14.69
N LEU A 149 -5.71 -22.48 13.75
CA LEU A 149 -4.36 -22.88 13.33
C LEU A 149 -3.24 -22.05 13.98
N LEU A 150 -3.53 -20.84 14.45
CA LEU A 150 -2.55 -19.88 14.93
C LEU A 150 -2.87 -19.37 16.35
N PRO A 151 -3.07 -20.26 17.35
CA PRO A 151 -3.49 -19.85 18.68
C PRO A 151 -2.47 -18.96 19.41
N SER A 152 -1.20 -18.99 19.00
CA SER A 152 -0.11 -18.20 19.60
C SER A 152 0.20 -16.91 18.83
N THR A 153 -0.39 -16.72 17.65
CA THR A 153 -0.16 -15.53 16.83
C THR A 153 -1.16 -14.43 17.18
N ARG A 154 -0.67 -13.19 17.35
CA ARG A 154 -1.56 -12.03 17.45
C ARG A 154 -2.07 -11.65 16.06
N ILE A 155 -3.37 -11.73 15.83
CA ILE A 155 -3.98 -11.24 14.59
C ILE A 155 -4.42 -9.79 14.79
N ILE A 156 -3.93 -8.90 13.93
CA ILE A 156 -4.33 -7.49 13.87
C ILE A 156 -5.00 -7.24 12.51
N TRP A 157 -6.32 -7.08 12.52
CA TRP A 157 -7.05 -6.54 11.39
C TRP A 157 -6.85 -5.02 11.36
N ILE A 158 -6.22 -4.50 10.30
CA ILE A 158 -6.18 -3.06 10.06
C ILE A 158 -7.39 -2.66 9.24
N ALA A 159 -8.20 -1.74 9.77
CA ALA A 159 -9.37 -1.25 9.05
C ALA A 159 -8.98 -0.61 7.71
N THR A 160 -9.86 -0.72 6.74
CA THR A 160 -9.60 -0.17 5.40
C THR A 160 -9.65 1.34 5.46
N LEU A 161 -8.61 1.99 4.95
CA LEU A 161 -8.50 3.45 4.93
C LEU A 161 -9.69 4.10 4.18
N PRO A 162 -10.09 5.32 4.56
CA PRO A 162 -11.21 6.00 3.92
C PRO A 162 -10.80 6.44 2.51
N PRO A 163 -11.41 5.93 1.42
CA PRO A 163 -11.10 6.40 0.08
C PRO A 163 -11.70 7.79 -0.16
N ALA A 164 -11.19 8.50 -1.17
CA ALA A 164 -11.89 9.67 -1.72
C ALA A 164 -13.11 9.23 -2.56
N PHE A 165 -14.15 10.07 -2.61
CA PHE A 165 -15.39 9.83 -3.37
C PHE A 165 -15.18 9.54 -4.87
N LYS A 166 -14.12 10.08 -5.48
CA LYS A 166 -13.80 9.90 -6.91
C LYS A 166 -12.50 9.13 -7.10
N SER A 167 -12.31 8.11 -6.28
CA SER A 167 -11.14 7.25 -6.34
C SER A 167 -11.00 6.52 -7.67
N LYS A 168 -9.76 6.24 -8.06
CA LYS A 168 -9.41 5.51 -9.30
C LYS A 168 -8.36 4.46 -8.98
N GLY A 169 -8.43 3.31 -9.66
CA GLY A 169 -7.38 2.29 -9.56
C GLY A 169 -7.81 0.95 -10.15
N GLY A 170 -6.86 0.02 -10.20
CA GLY A 170 -7.03 -1.29 -10.83
C GLY A 170 -8.00 -2.24 -10.10
N PHE A 171 -8.39 -1.89 -8.87
CA PHE A 171 -9.35 -2.64 -8.08
C PHE A 171 -10.79 -2.51 -8.62
N LEU A 172 -11.12 -1.41 -9.35
CA LEU A 172 -12.40 -1.24 -10.01
C LEU A 172 -12.39 -1.91 -11.40
N THR A 173 -13.25 -2.90 -11.63
CA THR A 173 -13.52 -3.41 -12.98
C THR A 173 -14.48 -2.47 -13.72
N LYS A 174 -14.60 -2.63 -15.05
CA LYS A 174 -15.57 -1.86 -15.84
C LYS A 174 -17.00 -2.14 -15.40
N ASP A 175 -17.29 -3.39 -15.06
CA ASP A 175 -18.65 -3.85 -14.74
C ASP A 175 -19.17 -3.30 -13.40
N ILE A 176 -18.27 -2.86 -12.52
CA ILE A 176 -18.59 -2.30 -11.21
C ILE A 176 -18.19 -0.83 -11.05
N GLU A 177 -17.88 -0.13 -12.15
CA GLU A 177 -17.50 1.28 -12.12
C GLU A 177 -18.62 2.17 -11.54
N PHE A 178 -19.88 1.76 -11.71
CA PHE A 178 -21.04 2.45 -11.13
C PHE A 178 -20.99 2.52 -9.59
N MET A 179 -20.30 1.58 -8.93
CA MET A 179 -20.14 1.57 -7.47
C MET A 179 -19.12 2.59 -6.96
N ARG A 180 -18.33 3.23 -7.84
CA ARG A 180 -17.23 4.13 -7.45
C ARG A 180 -17.65 5.17 -6.41
N ASN A 181 -18.77 5.86 -6.64
CA ASN A 181 -19.23 6.93 -5.75
C ASN A 181 -19.79 6.38 -4.42
N MET A 182 -20.15 5.10 -4.39
CA MET A 182 -20.66 4.41 -3.21
C MET A 182 -19.57 3.65 -2.45
N LEU A 183 -18.36 3.55 -2.99
CA LEU A 183 -17.25 2.82 -2.39
C LEU A 183 -16.92 3.26 -0.96
N PRO A 184 -16.87 4.58 -0.62
CA PRO A 184 -16.62 4.99 0.77
C PRO A 184 -17.66 4.40 1.74
N TRP A 185 -18.92 4.33 1.34
CA TRP A 185 -20.01 3.76 2.14
C TRP A 185 -19.89 2.25 2.31
N HIS A 186 -19.61 1.53 1.22
CA HIS A 186 -19.38 0.08 1.27
C HIS A 186 -18.19 -0.26 2.17
N ILE A 187 -17.10 0.51 2.10
CA ILE A 187 -15.93 0.33 2.94
C ILE A 187 -16.25 0.63 4.41
N ALA A 188 -16.96 1.72 4.71
CA ALA A 188 -17.36 2.05 6.07
C ALA A 188 -18.23 0.95 6.69
N TYR A 189 -19.21 0.45 5.94
CA TYR A 189 -20.08 -0.65 6.36
C TYR A 189 -19.30 -1.96 6.55
N ALA A 190 -18.42 -2.31 5.61
CA ALA A 190 -17.56 -3.49 5.70
C ALA A 190 -16.62 -3.42 6.91
N ASN A 191 -15.99 -2.28 7.16
CA ASN A 191 -15.16 -2.06 8.35
C ASN A 191 -15.96 -2.24 9.65
N GLN A 192 -17.18 -1.68 9.73
CA GLN A 192 -18.05 -1.86 10.88
C GLN A 192 -18.42 -3.34 11.10
N TYR A 193 -18.74 -4.06 10.03
CA TYR A 193 -18.99 -5.50 10.10
C TYR A 193 -17.78 -6.25 10.66
N VAL A 194 -16.58 -6.01 10.13
CA VAL A 194 -15.37 -6.70 10.60
C VAL A 194 -15.06 -6.35 12.05
N ALA A 195 -15.25 -5.09 12.47
CA ALA A 195 -15.06 -4.69 13.86
C ALA A 195 -15.95 -5.49 14.83
N ASN A 196 -17.21 -5.73 14.46
CA ASN A 196 -18.15 -6.52 15.27
C ASN A 196 -17.72 -7.99 15.37
N ILE A 197 -17.28 -8.58 14.25
CA ILE A 197 -16.87 -9.98 14.20
C ILE A 197 -15.50 -10.20 14.85
N ALA A 198 -14.55 -9.26 14.73
CA ALA A 198 -13.22 -9.38 15.32
C ALA A 198 -13.28 -9.65 16.83
N LYS A 199 -14.22 -9.01 17.53
CA LYS A 199 -14.44 -9.21 18.97
C LYS A 199 -14.82 -10.66 19.31
N SER A 200 -15.67 -11.32 18.52
CA SER A 200 -16.08 -12.71 18.81
C SER A 200 -14.96 -13.71 18.58
N PHE A 201 -13.95 -13.35 17.77
CA PHE A 201 -12.78 -14.18 17.52
C PHE A 201 -11.55 -13.76 18.32
N SER A 202 -11.65 -12.78 19.23
CA SER A 202 -10.47 -12.23 19.96
C SER A 202 -9.37 -11.74 19.02
N ILE A 203 -9.76 -11.16 17.88
CA ILE A 203 -8.87 -10.54 16.91
C ILE A 203 -8.77 -9.05 17.21
N ASP A 204 -7.56 -8.52 17.19
CA ASP A 204 -7.33 -7.10 17.39
C ASP A 204 -7.83 -6.33 16.17
N TYR A 205 -8.62 -5.28 16.39
CA TYR A 205 -9.11 -4.40 15.34
C TYR A 205 -8.47 -3.01 15.49
N LEU A 206 -7.55 -2.68 14.59
CA LEU A 206 -6.91 -1.36 14.53
C LEU A 206 -7.65 -0.47 13.53
N ASP A 207 -8.45 0.45 14.06
CA ASP A 207 -9.34 1.31 13.25
C ASP A 207 -8.60 2.43 12.51
N MET A 208 -7.79 2.06 11.52
CA MET A 208 -7.11 3.01 10.63
C MET A 208 -8.09 3.92 9.91
N HIS A 209 -9.33 3.48 9.67
CA HIS A 209 -10.36 4.31 9.05
C HIS A 209 -10.69 5.52 9.93
N TYR A 210 -10.98 5.26 11.20
CA TYR A 210 -11.26 6.30 12.19
C TYR A 210 -10.10 7.29 12.33
N TYR A 211 -8.87 6.78 12.46
CA TYR A 211 -7.69 7.63 12.67
C TYR A 211 -7.30 8.46 11.45
N CYS A 212 -7.68 8.03 10.24
CA CYS A 212 -7.30 8.71 8.99
C CYS A 212 -8.45 9.52 8.34
N LYS A 213 -9.68 9.46 8.86
CA LYS A 213 -10.86 10.13 8.25
C LYS A 213 -10.73 11.67 8.11
N PHE A 214 -9.87 12.30 8.92
CA PHE A 214 -9.60 13.74 8.84
C PHE A 214 -8.25 14.06 8.17
N LEU A 215 -7.57 13.07 7.61
CA LEU A 215 -6.29 13.20 6.92
C LEU A 215 -6.43 13.10 5.39
N LEU A 216 -7.65 13.23 4.84
CA LEU A 216 -7.93 13.01 3.42
C LEU A 216 -7.12 13.91 2.46
N ASN A 217 -6.56 15.02 2.97
CA ASN A 217 -5.66 15.89 2.23
C ASN A 217 -4.30 15.24 1.93
N TYR A 218 -3.94 14.15 2.62
CA TYR A 218 -2.75 13.33 2.36
C TYR A 218 -3.03 12.20 1.36
N HIS A 219 -4.18 12.18 0.71
CA HIS A 219 -4.38 11.30 -0.44
C HIS A 219 -3.47 11.71 -1.59
N THR A 220 -2.92 10.70 -2.26
CA THR A 220 -2.36 10.90 -3.60
C THR A 220 -3.48 11.19 -4.60
N ARG A 221 -3.11 11.58 -5.82
CA ARG A 221 -4.05 11.99 -6.88
C ARG A 221 -5.12 10.96 -7.24
N ASP A 222 -4.89 9.68 -6.94
CA ASP A 222 -5.86 8.63 -7.23
C ASP A 222 -6.96 8.48 -6.18
N GLY A 223 -6.84 9.15 -5.03
CA GLY A 223 -7.82 9.11 -3.95
C GLY A 223 -7.92 7.78 -3.20
N ILE A 224 -6.91 6.91 -3.32
CA ILE A 224 -6.84 5.61 -2.63
C ILE A 224 -5.54 5.44 -1.85
N HIS A 225 -4.42 5.81 -2.47
CA HIS A 225 -3.12 5.72 -1.83
C HIS A 225 -2.81 7.00 -1.07
N TRP A 226 -1.91 6.90 -0.11
CA TRP A 226 -1.59 7.94 0.84
C TRP A 226 -0.14 8.40 0.70
N GLU A 227 0.11 9.67 0.99
CA GLU A 227 1.44 10.27 0.99
C GLU A 227 2.29 9.75 2.16
N PRO A 228 3.64 9.78 2.04
CA PRO A 228 4.54 9.24 3.06
C PRO A 228 4.27 9.70 4.50
N PRO A 229 3.95 10.97 4.80
CA PRO A 229 3.67 11.39 6.17
C PRO A 229 2.48 10.65 6.80
N ALA A 230 1.40 10.43 6.04
CA ALA A 230 0.24 9.70 6.53
C ALA A 230 0.52 8.21 6.68
N VAL A 231 1.32 7.62 5.78
CA VAL A 231 1.75 6.23 5.92
C VAL A 231 2.63 6.04 7.16
N ARG A 232 3.55 6.97 7.46
CA ARG A 232 4.33 6.95 8.71
C ARG A 232 3.46 7.01 9.95
N TYR A 233 2.39 7.82 9.91
CA TYR A 233 1.41 7.85 11.00
C TYR A 233 0.71 6.49 11.17
N MET A 234 0.32 5.82 10.08
CA MET A 234 -0.25 4.46 10.13
C MET A 234 0.74 3.43 10.68
N THR A 235 2.02 3.49 10.27
CA THR A 235 3.09 2.65 10.81
C THR A 235 3.23 2.84 12.32
N ASN A 236 3.21 4.10 12.79
CA ASN A 236 3.29 4.43 14.21
C ASN A 236 2.05 3.95 14.99
N LEU A 237 0.85 4.02 14.42
CA LEU A 237 -0.36 3.43 15.02
C LEU A 237 -0.21 1.93 15.20
N LEU A 238 0.30 1.23 14.18
CA LEU A 238 0.56 -0.21 14.24
C LEU A 238 1.60 -0.56 15.32
N LEU A 239 2.73 0.15 15.35
CA LEU A 239 3.77 -0.07 16.37
C LEU A 239 3.28 0.25 17.78
N THR A 240 2.47 1.30 17.94
CA THR A 240 1.83 1.65 19.22
C THR A 240 0.92 0.51 19.68
N HIS A 241 0.09 -0.01 18.78
CA HIS A 241 -0.79 -1.15 19.07
C HIS A 241 0.02 -2.39 19.46
N ILE A 242 1.03 -2.76 18.68
CA ILE A 242 1.91 -3.90 18.97
C ILE A 242 2.60 -3.73 20.33
N CYS A 243 3.17 -2.56 20.61
CA CYS A 243 3.84 -2.24 21.87
C CYS A 243 2.92 -2.44 23.07
N LEU A 244 1.71 -1.88 23.01
CA LEU A 244 0.69 -2.06 24.05
C LEU A 244 0.24 -3.52 24.17
N SER A 245 0.07 -4.22 23.05
CA SER A 245 -0.35 -5.62 23.01
C SER A 245 0.65 -6.58 23.68
N TRP A 246 1.91 -6.17 23.77
CA TRP A 246 3.01 -6.87 24.44
C TRP A 246 3.36 -6.31 25.82
N ASN A 247 2.52 -5.41 26.37
CA ASN A 247 2.75 -4.73 27.64
C ASN A 247 4.13 -4.06 27.74
N GLN A 248 4.64 -3.55 26.62
CA GLN A 248 5.90 -2.80 26.58
C GLN A 248 5.65 -1.31 26.83
N THR A 249 6.66 -0.61 27.36
CA THR A 249 6.58 0.84 27.57
C THR A 249 6.61 1.58 26.23
N LEU A 250 5.63 2.43 26.03
CA LEU A 250 5.56 3.28 24.85
C LEU A 250 6.72 4.30 24.80
N PRO A 251 7.10 4.78 23.59
CA PRO A 251 8.12 5.80 23.43
C PRO A 251 7.91 7.09 24.24
N GLY A 252 6.65 7.43 24.57
CA GLY A 252 6.28 8.64 25.31
C GLY A 252 6.33 9.92 24.47
N VAL A 253 6.40 9.79 23.13
CA VAL A 253 6.42 10.91 22.19
C VAL A 253 5.12 10.86 21.40
N ILE A 254 4.10 11.52 21.93
CA ILE A 254 2.75 11.45 21.37
C ILE A 254 2.64 12.39 20.16
N SER A 255 2.16 11.87 19.03
CA SER A 255 1.73 12.69 17.90
C SER A 255 0.36 13.30 18.21
N LEU A 256 0.31 14.37 19.02
CA LEU A 256 -0.94 15.08 19.31
C LEU A 256 -1.31 16.15 18.30
N ASP A 257 -0.46 16.44 17.32
CA ASP A 257 -0.62 17.64 16.51
C ASP A 257 -0.46 17.35 15.02
N SER A 258 -1.43 17.84 14.24
CA SER A 258 -1.35 17.98 12.78
C SER A 258 -0.07 18.72 12.31
N LYS A 259 0.65 19.37 13.23
CA LYS A 259 1.95 20.00 13.03
C LYS A 259 3.13 19.02 12.94
N PHE A 260 2.97 17.75 13.30
CA PHE A 260 4.00 16.73 13.04
C PHE A 260 4.23 16.52 11.53
N PHE A 261 3.17 16.68 10.74
CA PHE A 261 3.24 16.62 9.28
C PHE A 261 4.08 17.75 8.66
N LEU A 262 4.24 18.89 9.34
CA LEU A 262 5.02 20.04 8.86
C LEU A 262 6.49 19.97 9.28
N LYS A 263 6.83 19.29 10.39
CA LYS A 263 8.21 19.20 10.89
C LYS A 263 9.04 18.09 10.23
N SER A 264 8.41 17.10 9.58
CA SER A 264 9.14 16.09 8.79
C SER A 264 9.79 16.64 7.51
N GLN A 265 9.50 17.89 7.13
CA GLN A 265 10.20 18.62 6.05
C GLN A 265 11.48 19.33 6.52
N PHE A 266 11.75 19.45 7.82
CA PHE A 266 12.84 20.28 8.34
C PHE A 266 13.69 19.56 9.39
N ILE A 267 14.39 18.50 8.97
CA ILE A 267 15.70 18.18 9.54
C ILE A 267 16.67 17.94 8.37
N ASN A 268 17.21 19.04 7.85
CA ASN A 268 18.47 19.02 7.10
C ASN A 268 19.18 20.37 7.24
N PRO A 269 20.10 20.56 8.21
CA PRO A 269 20.91 21.78 8.30
C PRO A 269 22.10 21.83 7.31
N GLN A 270 22.24 20.87 6.38
CA GLN A 270 23.45 20.81 5.54
C GLN A 270 23.16 20.37 4.10
N SER A 271 22.43 21.20 3.33
CA SER A 271 22.55 21.19 1.87
C SER A 271 21.99 22.44 1.18
N GLN A 272 22.21 23.64 1.73
CA GLN A 272 22.09 24.86 0.92
C GLN A 272 23.41 25.13 0.21
N LYS A 273 23.63 24.48 -0.95
CA LYS A 273 24.56 25.04 -1.94
C LYS A 273 23.93 26.31 -2.49
N LYS A 274 24.54 27.46 -2.19
CA LYS A 274 24.18 28.76 -2.78
C LYS A 274 24.13 28.64 -4.30
N PRO A 275 23.09 29.15 -5.00
CA PRO A 275 23.10 29.22 -6.44
C PRO A 275 24.23 30.15 -6.90
N GLN A 276 25.07 29.67 -7.81
CA GLN A 276 26.07 30.52 -8.46
C GLN A 276 25.39 31.53 -9.38
N PRO A 277 25.90 32.76 -9.48
CA PRO A 277 25.31 33.77 -10.34
C PRO A 277 25.48 33.39 -11.81
N PHE A 278 24.42 33.62 -12.59
CA PHE A 278 24.37 33.43 -14.04
C PHE A 278 25.54 34.16 -14.73
N ARG A 279 26.38 33.42 -15.45
CA ARG A 279 27.29 34.00 -16.43
C ARG A 279 26.51 34.38 -17.70
N ASN A 280 26.52 35.67 -18.03
CA ASN A 280 26.08 36.19 -19.32
C ASN A 280 26.90 35.55 -20.45
N ILE A 281 26.22 34.91 -21.40
CA ILE A 281 26.79 34.59 -22.70
C ILE A 281 25.99 35.38 -23.75
N SER A 282 26.48 36.59 -24.02
CA SER A 282 26.26 37.27 -25.29
C SER A 282 27.15 36.63 -26.36
N ASN A 283 26.61 36.56 -27.58
CA ASN A 283 27.26 36.28 -28.86
C ASN A 283 27.56 34.81 -29.21
N ASN A 284 26.61 34.19 -29.94
CA ASN A 284 26.97 33.68 -31.26
C ASN A 284 25.73 33.56 -32.17
N ARG A 285 25.53 34.58 -33.02
CA ARG A 285 24.73 34.48 -34.24
C ARG A 285 25.54 33.63 -35.22
N ASN A 286 25.07 32.41 -35.49
CA ASN A 286 25.20 31.68 -36.76
C ASN A 286 24.94 30.19 -36.48
N ASN A 287 23.70 29.73 -36.68
CA ASN A 287 23.36 28.35 -37.10
C ASN A 287 21.83 28.12 -37.15
N PHE A 288 21.11 28.97 -37.90
CA PHE A 288 19.69 28.75 -38.22
C PHE A 288 19.49 28.66 -39.75
N LYS A 289 20.14 27.69 -40.40
CA LYS A 289 19.80 27.25 -41.77
C LYS A 289 20.16 25.78 -42.00
N ALA A 290 19.57 24.86 -41.24
CA ALA A 290 19.65 23.42 -41.56
C ALA A 290 18.57 22.58 -40.83
N ALA A 291 17.30 22.97 -40.89
CA ALA A 291 16.21 22.13 -40.35
C ALA A 291 14.83 22.44 -40.97
N ARG A 292 14.78 22.74 -42.27
CA ARG A 292 13.54 22.84 -43.04
C ARG A 292 13.76 22.19 -44.40
N ASN A 293 13.83 20.86 -44.44
CA ASN A 293 13.68 20.09 -45.69
C ASN A 293 13.54 18.57 -45.45
N THR A 294 12.55 18.13 -44.67
CA THR A 294 12.17 16.69 -44.60
C THR A 294 10.67 16.45 -44.39
N LYS A 295 9.81 17.41 -44.75
CA LYS A 295 8.35 17.21 -44.78
C LYS A 295 7.76 17.80 -46.06
N ASN A 296 8.04 17.19 -47.20
CA ASN A 296 7.24 17.29 -48.42
C ASN A 296 7.83 16.40 -49.53
N LYS A 297 7.63 15.08 -49.43
CA LYS A 297 7.77 14.13 -50.56
C LYS A 297 7.12 12.80 -50.20
N ARG A 298 5.80 12.77 -50.16
CA ARG A 298 4.98 11.54 -50.30
C ARG A 298 3.52 11.93 -50.50
N LYS A 299 3.25 12.56 -51.64
CA LYS A 299 1.91 12.63 -52.25
C LYS A 299 2.08 12.93 -53.74
N ARG A 300 1.71 11.95 -54.57
CA ARG A 300 1.17 12.01 -55.95
C ARG A 300 1.85 11.07 -56.96
N LYS A 301 0.96 10.43 -57.74
CA LYS A 301 1.07 9.68 -59.02
C LYS A 301 1.22 8.15 -58.86
N ASN A 302 0.42 7.27 -59.47
CA ASN A 302 -0.72 7.27 -60.44
C ASN A 302 -1.50 5.92 -60.23
N VAL A 303 -2.85 5.81 -60.22
CA VAL A 303 -3.91 5.78 -61.27
C VAL A 303 -3.93 4.54 -62.22
N HIS A 304 -5.04 3.78 -62.10
CA HIS A 304 -5.74 2.79 -62.99
C HIS A 304 -5.04 1.50 -63.48
N ILE A 305 -5.67 0.32 -63.48
CA ILE A 305 -6.79 -0.15 -64.36
C ILE A 305 -7.61 -1.34 -63.72
N GLN A 306 -8.87 -1.47 -64.17
CA GLN A 306 -9.90 -2.57 -64.17
C GLN A 306 -9.47 -4.00 -63.77
N GLY A 307 -10.32 -4.95 -63.31
CA GLY A 307 -11.77 -5.09 -63.17
C GLY A 307 -12.13 -6.54 -62.78
N MET A 308 -13.41 -6.78 -62.42
CA MET A 308 -14.18 -8.05 -62.38
C MET A 308 -13.56 -9.36 -61.82
N TYR A 309 -14.15 -9.95 -60.78
CA TYR A 309 -15.15 -11.04 -60.87
C TYR A 309 -15.52 -11.58 -59.47
N SER A 310 -16.77 -12.04 -59.39
CA SER A 310 -17.51 -12.64 -58.27
C SER A 310 -16.97 -14.02 -57.84
N PHE A 311 -17.08 -14.35 -56.55
CA PHE A 311 -17.95 -15.37 -55.93
C PHE A 311 -17.74 -15.36 -54.41
#